data_AF-A0A821JVU4-F1
#
_entry.id   AF-A0A821JVU4-F1
#
_cell.length_a   1.000
_cell.length_b   1.000
_cell.length_c   1.000
_cell.angle_alpha   90.00
_cell.angle_beta   90.00
_cell.angle_gamma   90.00
#
_symmetry.space_group_name_H-M   'P 1'
#
loop_
_entity.id
_entity.type
_entity.pdbx_description
1 polymer ?
#
loop_
_entity_poly.entity_id
_entity_poly.type
_entity_poly.pdbx_seq_one_letter_code
_entity_poly.pdbx_strand_id
1 'polypeptide(L)' 'DPIKFHGAKDNVLEWIDELEQQFKTIQLCDSDKLNLIPIYLKGEAYQWFQQHQTQLTSWSIFITEITKSFTSNLQRDVAF' A
#
# COMPACT_ATOMS: atom_id res chain seq x y z
N ASP A 1 -6.69 8.53 -13.70
CA ASP A 1 -6.21 8.81 -12.33
C ASP A 1 -5.26 7.73 -11.84
N PRO A 2 -4.31 8.05 -10.95
CA PRO A 2 -3.47 7.04 -10.29
C PRO A 2 -4.36 6.09 -9.48
N ILE A 3 -4.03 4.79 -9.50
CA ILE A 3 -4.73 3.76 -8.72
C ILE A 3 -4.67 4.13 -7.23
N LYS A 4 -5.81 4.16 -6.55
CA LYS A 4 -5.90 4.55 -5.14
C LYS A 4 -6.25 3.34 -4.31
N PHE A 5 -5.56 3.19 -3.18
CA PHE A 5 -5.88 2.19 -2.16
C PHE A 5 -6.52 2.87 -0.95
N HIS A 6 -7.72 2.42 -0.61
CA HIS A 6 -8.55 2.99 0.45
C HIS A 6 -8.45 2.22 1.77
N GLY A 7 -8.01 0.96 1.73
CA GLY A 7 -7.86 0.10 2.90
C GLY A 7 -8.63 -1.21 2.79
N ALA A 8 -9.35 -1.60 3.85
CA ALA A 8 -9.88 -2.96 4.03
C ALA A 8 -10.87 -3.45 2.94
N LYS A 9 -11.48 -2.53 2.17
CA LYS A 9 -12.41 -2.88 1.08
C LYS A 9 -11.72 -3.21 -0.24
N ASP A 10 -10.44 -2.88 -0.37
CA ASP A 10 -9.66 -3.09 -1.58
C ASP A 10 -8.78 -4.33 -1.41
N ASN A 11 -8.54 -5.07 -2.50
CA ASN A 11 -7.59 -6.18 -2.48
C ASN A 11 -6.16 -5.62 -2.52
N VAL A 12 -5.49 -5.64 -1.37
CA VAL A 12 -4.13 -5.08 -1.22
C VAL A 12 -3.12 -5.77 -2.14
N LEU A 13 -3.28 -7.07 -2.44
CA LEU A 13 -2.36 -7.81 -3.29
C LEU A 13 -2.51 -7.39 -4.76
N GLU A 14 -3.75 -7.33 -5.26
CA GLU A 14 -4.04 -6.85 -6.62
C GLU A 14 -3.56 -5.40 -6.80
N TRP A 15 -3.80 -4.54 -5.80
CA TRP A 15 -3.34 -3.15 -5.85
C TRP A 15 -1.82 -3.03 -5.87
N ILE A 16 -1.09 -3.83 -5.07
CA ILE A 16 0.38 -3.84 -5.09
C ILE A 16 0.91 -4.28 -6.46
N ASP A 17 0.33 -5.32 -7.05
CA ASP A 17 0.74 -5.83 -8.35
C ASP A 17 0.57 -4.76 -9.44
N GLU A 18 -0.57 -4.06 -9.47
CA GLU A 18 -0.80 -2.96 -10.40
C GLU A 18 0.15 -1.78 -10.14
N LEU A 19 0.42 -1.46 -8.87
CA LEU A 19 1.30 -0.36 -8.49
C LEU A 19 2.74 -0.62 -8.91
N GLU A 20 3.25 -1.84 -8.70
CA GLU A 20 4.59 -2.25 -9.12
C GLU A 20 4.74 -2.22 -10.64
N GLN A 21 3.71 -2.61 -11.39
CA GLN A 21 3.73 -2.50 -12.85
C GLN A 21 3.81 -1.03 -13.31
N GLN A 22 3.07 -0.14 -12.66
CA GLN A 22 3.17 1.30 -12.94
C GLN A 22 4.57 1.81 -12.64
N PHE A 23 5.09 1.57 -11.43
CA PHE A 23 6.41 2.04 -11.02
C PHE A 23 7.55 1.47 -11.87
N LYS A 24 7.43 0.23 -12.34
CA LYS A 24 8.36 -0.38 -13.29
C LYS A 24 8.33 0.33 -14.65
N THR A 25 7.15 0.73 -15.12
CA THR A 25 6.99 1.44 -16.40
C THR A 25 7.67 2.82 -16.36
N ILE A 26 7.58 3.51 -15.22
CA ILE A 26 8.22 4.82 -15.02
C ILE A 26 9.63 4.73 -14.40
N GLN A 27 10.17 3.53 -14.24
CA GLN A 27 11.53 3.25 -13.74
C GLN A 27 11.87 3.93 -12.40
N LEU A 28 10.92 3.95 -11.46
CA LEU A 28 11.18 4.52 -10.13
C LEU A 28 12.09 3.63 -9.29
N CYS A 29 13.04 4.25 -8.60
CA CYS A 29 13.81 3.57 -7.56
C CYS A 29 13.01 3.49 -6.24
N ASP A 30 13.40 2.58 -5.35
CA ASP A 30 12.65 2.33 -4.10
C ASP A 30 12.49 3.57 -3.21
N SER A 31 13.47 4.47 -3.22
CA SER A 31 13.39 5.74 -2.50
C SER A 31 12.30 6.65 -3.07
N ASP A 32 12.17 6.72 -4.39
CA ASP A 32 11.13 7.50 -5.05
C ASP A 32 9.75 6.89 -4.82
N LYS A 33 9.64 5.55 -4.87
CA LYS A 33 8.40 4.83 -4.58
C LYS A 33 7.88 5.19 -3.18
N LEU A 34 8.74 5.15 -2.16
CA LEU A 34 8.39 5.53 -0.80
C LEU A 34 7.98 7.00 -0.66
N ASN A 35 8.63 7.91 -1.38
CA ASN A 35 8.28 9.33 -1.35
C ASN A 35 6.92 9.60 -2.01
N LEU A 36 6.57 8.82 -3.04
CA LEU A 36 5.34 8.98 -3.80
C LEU A 36 4.16 8.22 -3.22
N ILE A 37 4.40 7.18 -2.41
CA ILE A 37 3.34 6.31 -1.87
C ILE A 37 2.17 7.04 -1.19
N PRO A 38 2.34 8.15 -0.44
CA PRO A 38 1.21 8.81 0.22
C PRO A 38 0.19 9.34 -0.78
N ILE A 39 0.59 9.60 -2.04
CA ILE A 39 -0.31 10.03 -3.11
C ILE A 39 -1.26 8.89 -3.48
N TYR A 40 -0.82 7.64 -3.46
CA TYR A 40 -1.60 6.47 -3.88
C TYR A 40 -2.50 5.93 -2.78
N LEU A 41 -2.39 6.45 -1.56
CA LEU A 41 -3.20 6.04 -0.41
C LEU A 41 -4.35 7.03 -0.16
N LYS A 42 -5.50 6.49 0.24
CA LYS A 42 -6.67 7.26 0.68
C LYS A 42 -7.32 6.60 1.89
N GLY A 43 -8.22 7.32 2.55
CA GLY A 43 -9.05 6.78 3.62
C GLY A 43 -8.23 6.12 4.73
N GLU A 44 -8.62 4.89 5.07
CA GLU A 44 -8.00 4.09 6.13
C GLU A 44 -6.54 3.79 5.84
N ALA A 45 -6.18 3.48 4.59
CA ALA A 45 -4.80 3.19 4.21
C ALA A 45 -3.86 4.39 4.40
N TYR A 46 -4.35 5.60 4.10
CA TYR A 46 -3.58 6.81 4.34
C TYR A 46 -3.38 7.09 5.83
N GLN A 47 -4.42 6.89 6.65
CA GLN A 47 -4.33 7.03 8.10
C GLN A 47 -3.36 6.02 8.70
N TRP A 48 -3.42 4.76 8.25
CA TRP A 48 -2.47 3.72 8.64
C TRP A 48 -1.03 4.13 8.30
N PHE A 49 -0.79 4.64 7.09
CA PHE A 49 0.54 5.08 6.67
C PHE A 49 1.09 6.19 7.56
N GLN A 50 0.28 7.19 7.91
CA GLN A 50 0.71 8.27 8.81
C GLN A 50 1.15 7.76 10.18
N GLN A 51 0.53 6.70 10.70
CA GLN A 51 0.88 6.10 11.99
C GLN A 51 2.18 5.27 11.94
N HIS A 52 2.51 4.71 10.77
CA HIS A 52 3.64 3.80 10.60
C HIS A 52 4.82 4.42 9.84
N GLN A 53 4.69 5.63 9.30
CA GLN A 53 5.66 6.27 8.40
C GLN A 53 7.11 6.21 8.88
N THR A 54 7.37 6.39 10.18
CA THR A 54 8.73 6.35 10.75
C THR A 54 9.38 4.96 10.71
N GLN A 55 8.59 3.90 10.55
CA GLN A 55 9.02 2.51 10.51
C GLN A 55 9.22 2.01 9.06
N LEU A 56 8.65 2.73 8.07
CA LEU A 56 8.66 2.38 6.66
C LEU A 56 9.96 2.87 5.98
N THR A 57 11.09 2.26 6.36
CA THR A 57 12.44 2.71 5.93
C THR A 57 12.88 2.18 4.56
N SER A 58 12.18 1.18 4.01
CA SER A 58 12.39 0.67 2.67
C SER A 58 11.07 0.32 2.00
N TRP A 59 11.07 0.29 0.67
CA TRP A 59 9.91 -0.11 -0.11
C TRP A 59 9.44 -1.53 0.23
N SER A 60 10.40 -2.46 0.44
CA SER A 60 10.11 -3.82 0.88
C SER A 60 9.44 -3.90 2.25
N ILE A 61 9.84 -3.05 3.21
CA ILE A 61 9.18 -2.96 4.53
C ILE A 61 7.77 -2.43 4.35
N PHE A 62 7.58 -1.41 3.51
CA PHE A 62 6.24 -0.91 3.19
C PHE A 62 5.31 -1.99 2.64
N ILE A 63 5.73 -2.71 1.60
CA ILE A 63 4.94 -3.80 0.99
C ILE A 63 4.60 -4.87 2.03
N THR A 64 5.55 -5.24 2.87
CA THR A 64 5.35 -6.24 3.92
C THR A 64 4.31 -5.79 4.94
N GLU A 65 4.45 -4.58 5.48
CA GLU A 65 3.59 -4.08 6.55
C GLU A 65 2.19 -3.73 6.04
N ILE A 66 2.05 -3.18 4.83
CA ILE A 66 0.72 -2.87 4.27
C ILE A 66 -0.04 -4.14 3.92
N THR A 67 0.64 -5.15 3.35
CA THR A 67 0.03 -6.45 3.07
C THR A 67 -0.44 -7.12 4.36
N LYS A 68 0.43 -7.16 5.38
CA LYS A 68 0.07 -7.72 6.68
C LYS A 68 -1.13 -7.01 7.30
N SER A 69 -1.17 -5.68 7.24
CA SER A 69 -2.22 -4.87 7.86
C SER A 69 -3.57 -5.06 7.19
N PHE A 70 -3.62 -5.13 5.85
CA PHE A 70 -4.88 -5.13 5.10
C PHE A 70 -5.33 -6.53 4.63
N THR A 71 -4.44 -7.52 4.54
CA THR A 71 -4.83 -8.92 4.34
C THR A 71 -5.47 -9.53 5.59
N SER A 72 -4.98 -9.16 6.79
CA SER A 72 -5.59 -9.59 8.06
C SER A 72 -6.98 -8.99 8.32
N ASN A 73 -7.33 -7.88 7.66
CA ASN A 73 -8.65 -7.29 7.73
C ASN A 73 -9.63 -7.99 6.77
N LEU A 74 -9.17 -8.38 5.58
CA LEU A 74 -9.98 -9.16 4.63
C LEU A 74 -10.47 -10.48 5.26
N GLN A 75 -9.64 -11.19 6.02
CA GLN A 75 -10.03 -12.45 6.67
C GLN A 75 -11.07 -12.30 7.77
N ARG A 76 -11.20 -11.12 8.41
CA ARG A 76 -12.21 -10.90 9.46
C ARG A 76 -13.61 -10.65 8.90
N ASP A 77 -13.72 -10.10 7.69
CA ASP A 77 -15.01 -9.81 7.06
C ASP A 77 -15.63 -11.02 6.33
N VAL A 78 -14.83 -12.04 5.98
CA VAL A 78 -15.35 -13.30 5.35
C VAL A 78 -15.87 -14.30 6.40
N ALA A 79 -15.69 -14.03 7.69
CA ALA A 79 -16.01 -14.96 8.78
C ALA A 79 -17.43 -14.81 9.37
N PHE A 80 -18.36 -14.10 8.69
CA PHE A 80 -19.73 -13.88 9.16
C PHE A 80 -20.79 -14.27 8.12
#